data_AF-A0A6I6AH80-F1
#
_entry.id   AF-A0A6I6AH80-F1
#
_cell.length_a   1.000
_cell.length_b   1.000
_cell.length_c   1.000
_cell.angle_alpha   90.00
_cell.angle_beta   90.00
_cell.angle_gamma   90.00
#
_symmetry.space_group_name_H-M   'P 1'
#
loop_
_entity.id
_entity.type
_entity.pdbx_description
1 polymer ?
#
loop_
_entity_poly.entity_id
_entity_poly.type
_entity_poly.pdbx_seq_one_letter_code
_entity_poly.pdbx_strand_id
1 'polypeptide(L)'
;MTKKTNLISKLSITTGLTLAISMMVWWSVAAQADDKKHDAHHGHDAVHMNHIKTQAEAEALKPGDSIAMACSMCKHVMVQHVTKDKSHVKMLTIGQKHKCAACGGSVAVVGTGKGKGKNEEVNHVCSKCGDDAMFVCATKPGSGAKHHH
;
A
#
# COMPACT_ATOMS: atom_id res chain seq x y z
N MET A 1 -62.62 0.20 29.55
CA MET A 1 -63.36 1.42 29.95
C MET A 1 -62.54 2.62 29.50
N THR A 2 -62.97 3.27 28.44
CA THR A 2 -62.25 4.30 27.68
C THR A 2 -62.44 5.66 28.35
N LYS A 3 -61.37 6.43 28.59
CA LYS A 3 -61.48 7.85 28.99
C LYS A 3 -60.84 8.73 27.91
N LYS A 4 -61.69 9.36 27.11
CA LYS A 4 -61.36 10.57 26.34
C LYS A 4 -61.47 11.77 27.27
N THR A 5 -60.49 12.65 27.24
CA THR A 5 -60.63 14.03 27.74
C THR A 5 -60.11 14.98 26.67
N ASN A 6 -61.04 15.67 26.01
CA ASN A 6 -60.81 16.94 25.34
C ASN A 6 -60.77 18.03 26.41
N LEU A 7 -59.93 19.06 26.26
CA LEU A 7 -60.37 20.46 26.17
C LEU A 7 -59.18 21.44 26.18
N ILE A 8 -59.31 22.37 25.25
CA ILE A 8 -58.49 23.54 24.93
C ILE A 8 -58.39 24.49 26.13
N SER A 9 -57.20 25.06 26.40
CA SER A 9 -57.13 26.41 27.00
C SER A 9 -55.75 27.06 26.94
N LYS A 10 -55.72 28.16 26.17
CA LYS A 10 -55.10 29.47 26.45
C LYS A 10 -53.62 29.70 26.10
N LEU A 11 -53.47 30.62 25.14
CA LEU A 11 -52.36 31.53 24.94
C LEU A 11 -51.90 32.18 26.27
N SER A 12 -50.60 32.40 26.43
CA SER A 12 -50.00 33.76 26.51
C SER A 12 -48.49 33.70 26.80
N ILE A 13 -47.72 34.23 25.85
CA ILE A 13 -46.58 35.17 25.98
C ILE A 13 -45.88 35.20 27.35
N THR A 14 -44.59 34.85 27.40
CA THR A 14 -43.53 35.70 27.98
C THR A 14 -42.12 35.19 27.65
N THR A 15 -41.43 36.03 26.88
CA THR A 15 -40.02 36.41 26.94
C THR A 15 -39.11 35.69 27.94
N GLY A 16 -38.07 35.05 27.41
CA GLY A 16 -36.91 34.55 28.16
C GLY A 16 -35.77 34.26 27.21
N LEU A 17 -35.09 35.33 26.78
CA LEU A 17 -33.87 35.35 25.96
C LEU A 17 -32.87 34.29 26.43
N THR A 18 -32.80 33.17 25.70
CA THR A 18 -31.82 32.11 25.93
C THR A 18 -30.45 32.61 25.52
N LEU A 19 -29.59 32.73 26.54
CA LEU A 19 -28.14 32.61 26.55
C LEU A 19 -27.42 32.71 25.19
N ALA A 20 -26.71 33.82 25.05
CA ALA A 20 -25.55 33.96 24.18
C ALA A 20 -24.57 32.79 24.38
N ILE A 21 -23.94 32.41 23.27
CA ILE A 21 -22.66 31.73 23.05
C ILE A 21 -22.88 30.61 22.03
N SER A 22 -22.67 30.94 20.75
CA SER A 22 -22.25 29.95 19.77
C SER A 22 -21.46 30.60 18.61
N MET A 23 -20.21 30.17 18.52
CA MET A 23 -19.42 30.00 17.29
C MET A 23 -18.94 31.27 16.57
N MET A 24 -17.86 31.88 17.09
CA MET A 24 -16.81 32.42 16.22
C MET A 24 -15.73 31.35 16.00
N VAL A 25 -16.02 30.36 15.16
CA VAL A 25 -14.98 29.51 14.55
C VAL A 25 -15.37 29.26 13.10
N TRP A 26 -15.30 30.30 12.27
CA TRP A 26 -14.98 30.16 10.86
C TRP A 26 -14.71 31.54 10.25
N TRP A 27 -13.47 32.04 10.34
CA TRP A 27 -12.96 32.93 9.30
C TRP A 27 -11.44 32.90 9.27
N SER A 28 -10.89 31.90 8.59
CA SER A 28 -9.57 31.96 7.97
C SER A 28 -9.47 31.03 6.76
N VAL A 29 -10.57 30.83 6.03
CA VAL A 29 -10.54 30.27 4.67
C VAL A 29 -11.11 31.32 3.73
N ALA A 30 -10.28 32.32 3.44
CA ALA A 30 -10.32 33.09 2.21
C ALA A 30 -8.87 33.55 1.99
N ALA A 31 -8.35 33.33 0.78
CA ALA A 31 -7.01 33.68 0.30
C ALA A 31 -5.85 32.67 0.53
N GLN A 32 -5.99 31.49 -0.08
CA GLN A 32 -4.86 30.81 -0.73
C GLN A 32 -5.32 30.32 -2.12
N ALA A 33 -5.88 31.22 -2.93
CA ALA A 33 -5.95 31.04 -4.39
C ALA A 33 -4.91 31.99 -4.98
N ASP A 34 -3.65 31.75 -4.62
CA ASP A 34 -2.52 32.25 -5.40
C ASP A 34 -2.09 31.05 -6.23
N ASP A 35 -2.45 31.08 -7.51
CA ASP A 35 -2.06 30.14 -8.55
C ASP A 35 -0.54 30.26 -8.76
N LYS A 36 0.24 29.88 -7.75
CA LYS A 36 1.63 29.53 -7.93
C LYS A 36 1.59 28.19 -8.63
N LYS A 37 1.76 28.24 -9.94
CA LYS A 37 2.25 27.14 -10.74
C LYS A 37 3.35 26.45 -9.94
N HIS A 38 2.99 25.34 -9.31
CA HIS A 38 3.96 24.43 -8.76
C HIS A 38 4.63 23.82 -9.99
N ASP A 39 5.72 24.45 -10.42
CA ASP A 39 6.74 23.81 -11.24
C ASP A 39 7.22 22.58 -10.46
N ALA A 40 6.52 21.46 -10.67
CA ALA A 40 6.87 20.16 -10.16
C ALA A 40 8.07 19.61 -10.93
N HIS A 41 9.17 20.36 -10.91
CA HIS A 41 10.50 19.88 -11.25
C HIS A 41 11.24 19.50 -9.96
N HIS A 42 10.60 18.69 -9.11
CA HIS A 42 11.35 17.79 -8.23
C HIS A 42 11.56 16.50 -9.02
N GLY A 43 12.70 16.43 -9.71
CA GLY A 43 13.19 15.23 -10.35
C GLY A 43 13.49 14.19 -9.28
N HIS A 44 12.47 13.43 -8.88
CA HIS A 44 12.70 12.14 -8.27
C HIS A 44 13.10 11.24 -9.43
N ASP A 45 14.37 10.82 -9.46
CA ASP A 45 14.79 9.62 -10.18
C ASP A 45 13.99 8.45 -9.60
N ALA A 46 12.75 8.30 -10.05
CA ALA A 46 11.86 7.24 -9.62
C ALA A 46 12.50 5.94 -10.06
N VAL A 47 13.03 5.19 -9.09
CA VAL A 47 13.64 3.89 -9.34
C VAL A 47 12.58 3.02 -10.02
N HIS A 48 12.81 2.68 -11.29
CA HIS A 48 11.86 1.90 -12.06
C HIS A 48 11.79 0.48 -11.48
N MET A 49 10.64 0.15 -10.89
CA MET A 49 10.36 -1.17 -10.32
C MET A 49 9.73 -2.05 -11.40
N ASN A 50 10.41 -3.14 -11.76
CA ASN A 50 9.91 -4.12 -12.72
C ASN A 50 9.22 -5.24 -11.96
N HIS A 51 7.98 -5.58 -12.31
CA HIS A 51 7.33 -6.77 -11.77
C HIS A 51 8.09 -8.01 -12.27
N ILE A 52 8.46 -8.90 -11.35
CA ILE A 52 9.09 -10.18 -11.65
C ILE A 52 8.12 -11.29 -11.29
N LYS A 53 7.76 -12.13 -12.26
CA LYS A 53 6.76 -13.19 -12.12
C LYS A 53 7.30 -14.58 -12.41
N THR A 54 8.50 -14.72 -12.96
CA THR A 54 9.05 -16.03 -13.32
C THR A 54 10.40 -16.26 -12.66
N GLN A 55 10.76 -17.54 -12.48
CA GLN A 55 12.09 -17.89 -12.00
C GLN A 55 13.18 -17.43 -12.99
N ALA A 56 12.93 -17.51 -14.29
CA ALA A 56 13.87 -17.07 -15.32
C ALA A 56 14.18 -15.57 -15.24
N GLU A 57 13.17 -14.74 -14.96
CA GLU A 57 13.39 -13.30 -14.73
C GLU A 57 14.20 -13.05 -13.45
N ALA A 58 13.98 -13.84 -12.40
CA ALA A 58 14.83 -13.81 -11.20
C ALA A 58 16.29 -14.16 -11.52
N GLU A 59 16.51 -15.24 -12.27
CA GLU A 59 17.83 -15.71 -12.67
C GLU A 59 18.59 -14.72 -13.56
N ALA A 60 17.87 -13.85 -14.27
CA ALA A 60 18.43 -12.81 -15.12
C ALA A 60 18.92 -11.58 -14.35
N LEU A 61 18.57 -11.46 -13.06
CA LEU A 61 19.05 -10.38 -12.21
C LEU A 61 20.55 -10.50 -11.95
N LYS A 62 21.23 -9.35 -11.92
CA LYS A 62 22.69 -9.27 -11.77
C LYS A 62 23.05 -8.84 -10.36
N PRO A 63 24.25 -9.22 -9.86
CA PRO A 63 24.75 -8.65 -8.62
C PRO A 63 24.72 -7.12 -8.64
N GLY A 64 24.14 -6.52 -7.60
CA GLY A 64 23.87 -5.08 -7.53
C GLY A 64 22.41 -4.71 -7.80
N ASP A 65 21.63 -5.55 -8.46
CA ASP A 65 20.17 -5.44 -8.51
C ASP A 65 19.57 -5.72 -7.12
N SER A 66 18.33 -5.32 -6.92
CA SER A 66 17.57 -5.66 -5.71
C SER A 66 16.22 -6.26 -6.10
N ILE A 67 15.77 -7.24 -5.33
CA ILE A 67 14.44 -7.81 -5.46
C ILE A 67 13.66 -7.51 -4.16
N ALA A 68 12.43 -7.05 -4.30
CA ALA A 68 11.58 -6.66 -3.19
C ALA A 68 10.24 -7.39 -3.27
N MET A 69 9.81 -7.91 -2.13
CA MET A 69 8.52 -8.53 -1.94
C MET A 69 7.69 -7.68 -0.98
N ALA A 70 6.50 -7.28 -1.39
CA ALA A 70 5.59 -6.50 -0.59
C ALA A 70 4.33 -7.31 -0.29
N CYS A 71 3.86 -7.24 0.96
CA CYS A 71 2.51 -7.65 1.35
C CYS A 71 1.68 -6.39 1.62
N SER A 72 0.67 -6.13 0.79
CA SER A 72 -0.21 -4.96 0.91
C SER A 72 -1.01 -4.99 2.21
N MET A 73 -1.51 -6.17 2.60
CA MET A 73 -2.30 -6.36 3.82
C MET A 73 -1.48 -6.19 5.09
N CYS A 74 -0.23 -6.65 5.09
CA CYS A 74 0.67 -6.48 6.22
C CYS A 74 1.42 -5.15 6.24
N LYS A 75 1.37 -4.39 5.14
CA LYS A 75 2.18 -3.17 4.93
C LYS A 75 3.67 -3.43 5.19
N HIS A 76 4.15 -4.59 4.75
CA HIS A 76 5.50 -5.05 4.99
C HIS A 76 6.21 -5.30 3.67
N VAL A 77 7.42 -4.76 3.54
CA VAL A 77 8.28 -4.95 2.38
C VAL A 77 9.57 -5.61 2.84
N MET A 78 9.93 -6.72 2.20
CA MET A 78 11.23 -7.36 2.34
C MET A 78 12.04 -7.06 1.08
N VAL A 79 13.27 -6.59 1.25
CA VAL A 79 14.20 -6.33 0.15
C VAL A 79 15.40 -7.26 0.31
N GLN A 80 15.77 -7.93 -0.77
CA GLN A 80 16.97 -8.74 -0.86
C GLN A 80 17.86 -8.20 -1.98
N HIS A 81 19.12 -7.92 -1.65
CA HIS A 81 20.11 -7.59 -2.65
C HIS A 81 20.53 -8.84 -3.41
N VAL A 82 20.68 -8.71 -4.72
CA VAL A 82 21.16 -9.78 -5.57
C VAL A 82 22.66 -9.94 -5.35
N THR A 83 23.06 -11.12 -4.88
CA THR A 83 24.44 -11.53 -4.70
C THR A 83 24.82 -12.62 -5.70
N LYS A 84 26.12 -12.96 -5.78
CA LYS A 84 26.64 -13.98 -6.70
C LYS A 84 26.13 -15.40 -6.43
N ASP A 85 25.62 -15.67 -5.22
CA ASP A 85 25.14 -16.99 -4.80
C ASP A 85 23.74 -17.34 -5.35
N LYS A 86 23.07 -16.40 -6.03
CA LYS A 86 21.72 -16.55 -6.59
C LYS A 86 20.63 -16.96 -5.58
N SER A 87 20.83 -16.67 -4.30
CA SER A 87 19.85 -16.96 -3.24
C SER A 87 18.48 -16.31 -3.49
N HIS A 88 18.46 -15.14 -4.14
CA HIS A 88 17.25 -14.42 -4.54
C HIS A 88 16.31 -15.22 -5.46
N VAL A 89 16.84 -16.16 -6.25
CA VAL A 89 16.04 -16.98 -7.19
C VAL A 89 15.02 -17.84 -6.43
N LYS A 90 15.36 -18.28 -5.22
CA LYS A 90 14.46 -19.07 -4.37
C LYS A 90 13.17 -18.34 -4.03
N MET A 91 13.14 -17.00 -4.10
CA MET A 91 11.88 -16.29 -3.91
C MET A 91 10.87 -16.59 -4.99
N LEU A 92 11.26 -17.00 -6.19
CA LEU A 92 10.36 -17.27 -7.32
C LEU A 92 10.34 -18.76 -7.73
N THR A 93 11.01 -19.62 -6.96
CA THR A 93 10.98 -21.07 -7.19
C THR A 93 9.72 -21.70 -6.62
N ILE A 94 8.93 -22.36 -7.47
CA ILE A 94 7.70 -23.05 -7.09
C ILE A 94 7.96 -24.04 -5.94
N GLY A 95 7.05 -24.06 -4.97
CA GLY A 95 7.13 -24.91 -3.79
C GLY A 95 7.99 -24.36 -2.67
N GLN A 96 8.76 -23.28 -2.89
CA GLN A 96 9.44 -22.59 -1.82
C GLN A 96 8.44 -21.95 -0.86
N LYS A 97 8.79 -21.97 0.42
CA LYS A 97 8.01 -21.36 1.50
C LYS A 97 8.92 -20.51 2.36
N HIS A 98 8.42 -19.37 2.77
CA HIS A 98 9.07 -18.52 3.77
C HIS A 98 8.02 -17.98 4.75
N LYS A 99 8.49 -17.51 5.91
CA LYS A 99 7.62 -16.96 6.94
C LYS A 99 7.42 -15.46 6.70
N CYS A 100 6.18 -15.00 6.71
CA CYS A 100 5.88 -13.57 6.75
C CYS A 100 6.19 -13.05 8.17
N ALA A 101 7.15 -12.13 8.28
CA ALA A 101 7.55 -11.57 9.57
C ALA A 101 6.44 -10.73 10.22
N ALA A 102 5.54 -10.16 9.43
CA ALA A 102 4.51 -9.25 9.91
C ALA A 102 3.26 -9.96 10.47
N CYS A 103 2.64 -10.87 9.72
CA CYS A 103 1.45 -11.61 10.19
C CYS A 103 1.77 -13.00 10.76
N GLY A 104 3.00 -13.48 10.60
CA GLY A 104 3.42 -14.83 11.02
C GLY A 104 2.88 -15.96 10.14
N GLY A 105 2.20 -15.66 9.03
CA GLY A 105 1.74 -16.65 8.05
C GLY A 105 2.87 -17.25 7.22
N SER A 106 2.60 -18.35 6.52
CA SER A 106 3.52 -18.91 5.53
C SER A 106 3.21 -18.32 4.16
N VAL A 107 4.23 -17.84 3.45
CA VAL A 107 4.13 -17.41 2.06
C VAL A 107 4.67 -18.54 1.20
N ALA A 108 3.82 -19.11 0.36
CA ALA A 108 4.17 -20.16 -0.57
C ALA A 108 4.28 -19.60 -1.99
N VAL A 109 5.27 -20.09 -2.75
CA VAL A 109 5.38 -19.81 -4.18
C VAL A 109 4.63 -20.88 -4.95
N VAL A 110 3.59 -20.49 -5.69
CA VAL A 110 2.74 -21.40 -6.45
C VAL A 110 2.82 -21.08 -7.93
N GLY A 111 2.85 -22.11 -8.78
CA GLY A 111 2.71 -21.92 -10.22
C GLY A 111 1.29 -21.49 -10.57
N THR A 112 1.15 -20.60 -11.54
CA THR A 112 -0.16 -20.13 -12.04
C THR A 112 -0.66 -20.97 -13.23
N GLY A 113 0.17 -21.89 -13.75
CA GLY A 113 -0.13 -22.65 -14.96
C GLY A 113 0.11 -21.88 -16.27
N LYS A 114 0.55 -20.61 -16.22
CA LYS A 114 0.96 -19.84 -17.40
C LYS A 114 2.45 -19.99 -17.63
N GLY A 115 2.85 -20.47 -18.81
CA GLY A 115 4.25 -20.79 -19.11
C GLY A 115 4.63 -22.22 -18.68
N LYS A 116 5.92 -22.56 -18.77
CA LYS A 116 6.45 -23.88 -18.39
C LYS A 116 7.85 -23.78 -17.79
N GLY A 117 8.13 -24.62 -16.80
CA GLY A 117 9.44 -24.71 -16.15
C GLY A 117 9.83 -23.37 -15.54
N LYS A 118 11.07 -22.91 -15.78
CA LYS A 118 11.54 -21.62 -15.25
C LYS A 118 10.81 -20.39 -15.80
N ASN A 119 10.09 -20.52 -16.91
CA ASN A 119 9.27 -19.45 -17.48
C ASN A 119 7.81 -19.54 -17.03
N GLU A 120 7.47 -20.47 -16.13
CA GLU A 120 6.15 -20.48 -15.53
C GLU A 120 5.99 -19.25 -14.62
N GLU A 121 4.90 -18.52 -14.80
CA GLU A 121 4.50 -17.43 -13.91
C GLU A 121 4.12 -18.01 -12.55
N VAL A 122 4.66 -17.41 -11.50
CA VAL A 122 4.40 -17.79 -10.12
C VAL A 122 3.64 -16.70 -9.38
N ASN A 123 2.92 -17.10 -8.35
CA ASN A 123 2.33 -16.19 -7.37
C ASN A 123 2.83 -16.50 -5.96
N HIS A 124 2.83 -15.48 -5.11
CA HIS A 124 3.14 -15.58 -3.70
C HIS A 124 1.85 -15.59 -2.89
N VAL A 125 1.56 -16.69 -2.22
CA VAL A 125 0.31 -16.83 -1.46
C VAL A 125 0.62 -16.82 0.02
N CYS A 126 0.20 -15.77 0.71
CA CYS A 126 0.29 -15.71 2.16
C CYS A 126 -0.90 -16.43 2.79
N SER A 127 -0.66 -17.41 3.65
CA SER A 127 -1.70 -18.20 4.31
C SER A 127 -2.66 -17.40 5.19
N LYS A 128 -2.32 -16.15 5.52
CA LYS A 128 -3.15 -15.24 6.33
C LYS A 128 -3.70 -14.03 5.56
N CYS A 129 -3.09 -13.68 4.43
CA CYS A 129 -3.44 -12.46 3.69
C CYS A 129 -4.04 -12.75 2.30
N GLY A 130 -3.90 -13.98 1.80
CA GLY A 130 -4.32 -14.36 0.47
C GLY A 130 -3.22 -14.15 -0.58
N ASP A 131 -3.61 -14.42 -1.82
CA ASP A 131 -2.79 -14.43 -3.02
C ASP A 131 -2.77 -13.08 -3.75
N ASP A 132 -3.78 -12.24 -3.55
CA ASP A 132 -3.82 -10.85 -4.05
C ASP A 132 -3.00 -9.86 -3.21
N ALA A 133 -2.50 -10.30 -2.05
CA ALA A 133 -1.81 -9.43 -1.11
C ALA A 133 -0.32 -9.26 -1.44
N MET A 134 0.28 -10.18 -2.19
CA MET A 134 1.73 -10.28 -2.34
C MET A 134 2.17 -9.85 -3.74
N PHE A 135 3.24 -9.07 -3.79
CA PHE A 135 3.81 -8.57 -5.05
C PHE A 135 5.33 -8.65 -4.99
N VAL A 136 5.96 -9.08 -6.08
CA VAL A 136 7.42 -9.13 -6.19
C VAL A 136 7.90 -8.26 -7.34
N CYS A 137 8.90 -7.44 -7.08
CA CYS A 137 9.50 -6.56 -8.06
C CYS A 137 11.01 -6.56 -7.96
N ALA A 138 11.69 -6.16 -9.02
CA ALA A 138 13.12 -5.92 -9.01
C ALA A 138 13.44 -4.51 -9.47
N THR A 139 14.49 -3.96 -8.89
CA THR A 139 15.06 -2.67 -9.23
C THR A 139 16.51 -2.87 -9.66
N LYS A 140 16.89 -2.10 -10.66
CA LYS A 140 18.29 -1.95 -11.04
C LYS A 140 18.89 -0.78 -10.27
N PRO A 141 20.19 -0.80 -9.94
CA PRO A 141 20.86 0.38 -9.42
C PRO A 141 20.68 1.53 -10.42
N GLY A 142 20.05 2.61 -9.99
CA GLY A 142 19.80 3.77 -10.84
C GLY A 142 21.09 4.49 -11.22
N SER A 143 21.12 5.12 -12.39
CA SER A 143 22.18 6.04 -12.83
C SER A 143 22.38 7.27 -11.92
N GLY A 144 21.53 7.45 -10.90
CA GLY A 144 21.69 8.46 -9.84
C GLY A 144 22.48 7.97 -8.61
N ALA A 145 22.80 6.68 -8.50
CA ALA A 145 23.68 6.18 -7.45
C ALA A 145 25.15 6.45 -7.82
N LYS A 146 25.56 7.73 -7.79
CA LYS A 146 26.99 8.02 -7.70
C LYS A 146 27.47 7.47 -6.36
N HIS A 147 28.30 6.44 -6.44
CA HIS A 147 29.18 6.00 -5.36
C HIS A 147 29.90 7.22 -4.78
N HIS A 148 29.48 7.67 -3.61
CA HIS A 148 30.32 8.52 -2.77
C HIS A 148 31.20 7.58 -1.95
N HIS A 149 32.44 7.44 -2.40
CA HIS A 149 33.57 6.97 -1.60
C HIS A 149 33.90 8.00 -0.51
#